data_AF-W0BDQ6-F1
#
_entry.id   AF-W0BDQ6-F1
#
_cell.length_a   1.000
_cell.length_b   1.000
_cell.length_c   1.000
_cell.angle_alpha   90.00
_cell.angle_beta   90.00
_cell.angle_gamma   90.00
#
_symmetry.space_group_name_H-M   'P 1'
#
loop_
_entity.id
_entity.type
_entity.pdbx_description
1 polymer ?
#
loop_
_entity_poly.entity_id
_entity_poly.type
_entity_poly.pdbx_seq_one_letter_code
_entity_poly.pdbx_strand_id
1 'polypeptide(L)'
;MSNGSEVLTFLDPKTFKPSKMLTAKINNQPLISLNELEFIQGKIYANVWPTSIIVILSPETGQVEGWLDIQALKPATYVCPSTICVANGIAYDKGTNTLLVTGKFWPKLYRIKLIDQRT
;
A
#
# COMPACT_ATOMS: atom_id res chain seq x y z
N MET A 1 2.76 4.75 -10.31
CA MET A 1 3.23 5.91 -9.54
C MET A 1 2.03 6.58 -8.89
N SER A 2 2.13 6.86 -7.59
CA SER A 2 1.17 7.65 -6.83
C SER A 2 1.71 9.07 -6.62
N ASN A 3 0.84 10.00 -6.27
CA ASN A 3 1.20 11.37 -5.90
C ASN A 3 0.35 11.90 -4.73
N GLY A 4 -0.32 11.01 -3.98
CA GLY A 4 -1.26 11.37 -2.91
C GLY A 4 -2.68 11.69 -3.37
N SER A 5 -2.94 11.86 -4.67
CA SER A 5 -4.30 11.89 -5.20
C SER A 5 -4.89 10.48 -5.32
N GLU A 6 -6.13 10.40 -5.78
CA GLU A 6 -6.78 9.16 -6.19
C GLU A 6 -6.24 8.57 -7.49
N VAL A 7 -5.43 9.32 -8.25
CA VAL A 7 -4.94 8.89 -9.56
C VAL A 7 -3.58 8.21 -9.44
N LEU A 8 -3.54 6.96 -9.89
CA LEU A 8 -2.32 6.21 -10.15
C LEU A 8 -1.91 6.36 -11.62
N THR A 9 -0.66 6.76 -11.84
CA THR A 9 -0.09 6.92 -13.17
C THR A 9 0.82 5.75 -13.50
N PHE A 10 0.54 5.06 -14.60
CA PHE A 10 1.44 4.09 -15.21
C PHE A 10 2.43 4.84 -16.09
N LEU A 11 3.71 4.50 -15.94
CA LEU A 11 4.79 5.12 -16.68
C LEU A 11 5.38 4.09 -17.65
N ASP A 12 5.73 4.55 -18.85
CA ASP A 12 6.60 3.77 -19.73
C ASP A 12 7.98 3.61 -19.06
N PRO A 13 8.52 2.37 -18.92
CA PRO A 13 9.73 2.13 -18.15
C PRO A 13 11.02 2.64 -18.82
N LYS A 14 10.98 2.97 -20.11
CA LYS A 14 12.14 3.48 -20.85
C LYS A 14 12.22 5.00 -20.82
N THR A 15 11.06 5.65 -20.87
CA THR A 15 10.94 7.11 -21.05
C THR A 15 10.38 7.84 -19.83
N PHE A 16 9.82 7.08 -18.87
CA PHE A 16 9.09 7.59 -17.70
C PHE A 16 7.91 8.51 -18.04
N LYS A 17 7.43 8.48 -19.30
CA LYS A 17 6.25 9.24 -19.71
C LYS A 17 4.97 8.55 -19.23
N PRO A 18 3.93 9.31 -18.81
CA PRO A 18 2.62 8.75 -18.52
C PRO A 18 2.05 7.99 -19.73
N SER A 19 1.64 6.75 -19.51
CA SER A 19 1.01 5.91 -20.54
C SER A 19 -0.46 5.60 -20.25
N LYS A 20 -0.83 5.51 -18.96
CA LYS A 20 -2.21 5.27 -18.50
C LYS A 20 -2.43 5.92 -17.14
N MET A 21 -3.65 6.40 -16.91
CA MET A 21 -4.11 6.82 -15.59
C MET A 21 -5.16 5.82 -15.07
N LEU A 22 -5.18 5.61 -13.77
CA LEU A 22 -6.10 4.73 -13.07
C LEU A 22 -6.60 5.43 -11.81
N THR A 23 -7.92 5.67 -11.72
CA THR A 23 -8.52 6.25 -10.52
C THR A 23 -8.80 5.15 -9.51
N ALA A 24 -8.20 5.22 -8.33
CA ALA A 24 -8.46 4.34 -7.21
C ALA A 24 -9.81 4.66 -6.56
N LYS A 25 -10.57 3.61 -6.23
CA LYS A 25 -11.93 3.75 -5.71
C LYS A 25 -12.23 2.72 -4.62
N ILE A 26 -13.01 3.12 -3.64
CA ILE A 26 -13.66 2.25 -2.67
C ILE A 26 -15.15 2.54 -2.68
N ASN A 27 -16.00 1.51 -2.81
CA ASN A 27 -17.45 1.67 -2.94
C ASN A 27 -17.86 2.72 -4.00
N ASN A 28 -17.18 2.70 -5.16
CA ASN A 28 -17.33 3.67 -6.26
C ASN A 28 -16.99 5.14 -5.94
N GLN A 29 -16.46 5.44 -4.76
CA GLN A 29 -15.97 6.76 -4.39
C GLN A 29 -14.45 6.83 -4.57
N PRO A 30 -13.88 7.98 -5.01
CA PRO A 30 -12.43 8.17 -5.09
C PRO A 30 -11.73 7.89 -3.77
N LEU A 31 -10.64 7.13 -3.82
CA LEU A 31 -9.77 6.87 -2.66
C LEU A 31 -8.47 7.67 -2.81
N ILE A 32 -8.30 8.68 -1.95
CA ILE A 32 -7.13 9.57 -1.95
C ILE A 32 -6.04 9.11 -0.97
N SER A 33 -4.94 9.87 -0.91
CA SER A 33 -3.81 9.67 0.00
C SER A 33 -3.04 8.37 -0.19
N LEU A 34 -3.08 7.84 -1.42
CA LEU A 34 -2.24 6.72 -1.80
C LEU A 34 -0.77 7.14 -1.79
N ASN A 35 0.03 6.45 -1.00
CA ASN A 35 1.43 6.78 -0.81
C ASN A 35 2.31 5.68 -1.43
N GLU A 36 2.93 4.85 -0.62
CA GLU A 36 3.76 3.76 -1.13
C GLU A 36 2.94 2.73 -1.92
N LEU A 37 3.56 2.12 -2.95
CA LEU A 37 2.96 1.11 -3.83
C LEU A 37 3.88 -0.11 -3.98
N GLU A 38 3.27 -1.30 -4.05
CA GLU A 38 3.95 -2.55 -4.45
C GLU A 38 3.05 -3.37 -5.40
N PHE A 39 3.63 -3.97 -6.45
CA PHE A 39 2.87 -4.77 -7.43
C PHE A 39 3.05 -6.26 -7.17
N ILE A 40 2.01 -6.88 -6.59
CA ILE A 40 2.05 -8.24 -6.07
C ILE A 40 1.04 -9.09 -6.82
N GLN A 41 1.53 -10.09 -7.56
CA GLN A 41 0.70 -11.10 -8.22
C GLN A 41 -0.48 -10.51 -9.04
N GLY A 42 -0.23 -9.45 -9.79
CA GLY A 42 -1.25 -8.82 -10.63
C GLY A 42 -2.13 -7.79 -9.91
N LYS A 43 -1.85 -7.45 -8.65
CA LYS A 43 -2.59 -6.45 -7.86
C LYS A 43 -1.66 -5.34 -7.39
N ILE A 44 -2.23 -4.16 -7.17
CA ILE A 44 -1.50 -3.00 -6.62
C ILE A 44 -1.81 -2.91 -5.14
N TYR A 45 -0.80 -3.06 -4.31
CA TYR A 45 -0.88 -2.81 -2.87
C TYR A 45 -0.49 -1.36 -2.64
N ALA A 46 -1.25 -0.62 -1.84
CA ALA A 46 -0.98 0.78 -1.57
C ALA A 46 -1.17 1.13 -0.11
N ASN A 47 -0.20 1.80 0.51
CA ASN A 47 -0.42 2.44 1.80
C ASN A 47 -1.38 3.63 1.65
N VAL A 48 -2.34 3.76 2.56
CA VAL A 48 -3.24 4.93 2.64
C VAL A 48 -2.75 5.82 3.76
N TRP A 49 -2.13 6.95 3.42
CA TRP A 49 -1.62 7.90 4.40
C TRP A 49 -2.76 8.77 5.01
N PRO A 50 -2.71 9.15 6.31
CA PRO A 50 -1.76 8.77 7.35
C PRO A 50 -2.22 7.54 8.17
N THR A 51 -2.94 6.60 7.56
CA THR A 51 -3.50 5.42 8.26
C THR A 51 -2.50 4.27 8.37
N SER A 52 -2.89 3.21 9.09
CA SER A 52 -2.19 1.92 9.10
C SER A 52 -2.79 0.91 8.11
N ILE A 53 -3.56 1.39 7.13
CA ILE A 53 -4.22 0.56 6.13
C ILE A 53 -3.35 0.41 4.88
N ILE A 54 -3.29 -0.82 4.39
CA ILE A 54 -2.83 -1.16 3.03
C ILE A 54 -4.04 -1.62 2.25
N VAL A 55 -4.36 -0.98 1.13
CA VAL A 55 -5.42 -1.42 0.21
C VAL A 55 -4.85 -2.26 -0.92
N ILE A 56 -5.65 -3.19 -1.42
CA ILE A 56 -5.36 -4.04 -2.58
C ILE A 56 -6.28 -3.59 -3.71
N LEU A 57 -5.72 -3.05 -4.78
CA LEU A 57 -6.43 -2.46 -5.90
C LEU A 57 -6.31 -3.34 -7.16
N SER A 58 -7.42 -3.47 -7.89
CA SER A 58 -7.41 -3.96 -9.28
C SER A 58 -6.66 -2.97 -10.18
N PRO A 59 -5.63 -3.40 -10.94
CA PRO A 59 -4.97 -2.52 -11.92
C PRO A 59 -5.82 -2.27 -13.18
N GLU A 60 -6.86 -3.08 -13.42
CA GLU A 60 -7.79 -2.86 -14.53
C GLU A 60 -8.80 -1.77 -14.21
N THR A 61 -9.42 -1.84 -13.02
CA THR A 61 -10.60 -1.03 -12.66
C THR A 61 -10.31 0.07 -11.63
N GLY A 62 -9.24 -0.08 -10.84
CA GLY A 62 -8.91 0.81 -9.73
C GLY A 62 -9.75 0.56 -8.47
N GLN A 63 -10.62 -0.46 -8.47
CA GLN A 63 -11.44 -0.79 -7.30
C GLN A 63 -10.61 -1.48 -6.22
N VAL A 64 -10.90 -1.14 -4.96
CA VAL A 64 -10.41 -1.89 -3.79
C VAL A 64 -11.07 -3.27 -3.77
N GLU A 65 -10.24 -4.30 -3.80
CA GLU A 65 -10.64 -5.71 -3.70
C GLU A 65 -10.41 -6.29 -2.30
N GLY A 66 -9.63 -5.61 -1.47
CA GLY A 66 -9.36 -5.99 -0.09
C GLY A 66 -8.47 -4.97 0.61
N TRP A 67 -8.32 -5.11 1.92
CA TRP A 67 -7.42 -4.28 2.71
C TRP A 67 -6.82 -5.06 3.88
N LEU A 68 -5.71 -4.54 4.39
CA LEU A 68 -4.99 -5.03 5.55
C LEU A 68 -4.89 -3.90 6.56
N ASP A 69 -5.21 -4.18 7.82
CA ASP A 69 -4.89 -3.30 8.93
C ASP A 69 -3.62 -3.81 9.65
N ILE A 70 -2.56 -3.00 9.60
CA ILE A 70 -1.28 -3.32 10.23
C ILE A 70 -1.01 -2.47 11.48
N GLN A 71 -2.03 -1.84 12.05
CA GLN A 71 -1.91 -1.00 13.24
C GLN A 71 -1.27 -1.77 14.42
N ALA A 72 -1.57 -3.05 14.57
CA ALA A 72 -1.03 -3.92 15.62
C ALA A 72 0.49 -4.13 15.53
N LEU A 73 1.11 -3.88 14.36
CA LEU A 73 2.55 -4.00 14.18
C LEU A 73 3.32 -2.76 14.66
N LYS A 74 2.64 -1.62 14.81
CA LYS A 74 3.25 -0.41 15.37
C LYS A 74 3.62 -0.69 16.83
N PRO A 75 4.91 -0.64 17.21
CA PRO A 75 5.30 -1.01 18.57
C PRO A 75 4.64 -0.10 19.60
N ALA A 76 3.89 -0.67 20.55
CA ALA A 76 3.14 0.09 21.55
C ALA A 76 4.03 0.96 22.45
N THR A 77 5.26 0.50 22.70
CA THR A 77 6.25 1.22 23.52
C THR A 77 7.03 2.28 22.75
N TYR A 78 6.85 2.36 21.42
CA TYR A 78 7.54 3.34 20.60
C TYR A 78 6.82 4.69 20.69
N VAL A 79 7.41 5.60 21.46
CA VAL A 79 7.00 7.01 21.46
C VAL A 79 7.46 7.62 20.16
N CYS A 80 6.50 7.81 19.27
CA CYS A 80 6.70 8.35 17.96
C CYS A 80 7.13 9.84 18.07
N PRO A 81 8.32 10.22 17.58
CA PRO A 81 8.86 11.58 17.77
C PRO A 81 8.15 12.65 16.94
N SER A 82 7.20 12.30 16.08
CA SER A 82 6.53 13.21 15.16
C SER A 82 5.23 12.61 14.62
N THR A 83 4.22 13.40 14.25
CA THR A 83 3.00 12.89 13.61
C THR A 83 3.22 12.11 12.31
N ILE A 84 4.45 12.05 11.79
CA ILE A 84 4.84 11.33 10.58
C ILE A 84 5.21 9.85 10.78
N CYS A 85 5.24 9.28 12.00
CA CYS A 85 5.49 7.83 12.17
C CYS A 85 4.24 6.99 11.88
N VAL A 86 4.00 6.84 10.58
CA VAL A 86 2.87 6.13 9.96
C VAL A 86 3.36 4.93 9.16
N ALA A 87 2.45 3.99 8.87
CA ALA A 87 2.71 2.89 7.96
C ALA A 87 3.12 3.44 6.58
N ASN A 88 4.26 2.96 6.07
CA ASN A 88 4.80 3.37 4.78
C ASN A 88 5.95 2.43 4.42
N GLY A 89 5.78 1.64 3.36
CA GLY A 89 6.78 0.69 2.90
C GLY A 89 6.23 -0.72 2.88
N ILE A 90 6.13 -1.28 1.69
CA ILE A 90 5.64 -2.62 1.39
C ILE A 90 6.65 -3.24 0.43
N ALA A 91 7.11 -4.45 0.70
CA ALA A 91 7.91 -5.19 -0.26
C ALA A 91 7.43 -6.63 -0.33
N TYR A 92 7.49 -7.23 -1.51
CA TYR A 92 7.05 -8.60 -1.70
C TYR A 92 8.22 -9.57 -1.93
N ASP A 93 8.31 -10.58 -1.06
CA ASP A 93 9.25 -11.69 -1.20
C ASP A 93 8.55 -12.84 -1.96
N LYS A 94 8.88 -12.96 -3.25
CA LYS A 94 8.38 -14.03 -4.13
C LYS A 94 8.83 -15.42 -3.69
N GLY A 95 10.02 -15.54 -3.08
CA GLY A 95 10.60 -16.83 -2.71
C GLY A 95 9.86 -17.50 -1.56
N THR A 96 9.36 -16.71 -0.61
CA THR A 96 8.60 -17.20 0.54
C THR A 96 7.11 -16.88 0.49
N ASN A 97 6.66 -16.16 -0.54
CA ASN A 97 5.30 -15.66 -0.68
C ASN A 97 4.83 -14.87 0.56
N THR A 98 5.65 -13.92 1.01
CA THR A 98 5.37 -13.07 2.18
C THR A 98 5.57 -11.61 1.85
N LEU A 99 4.92 -10.74 2.62
CA LEU A 99 5.15 -9.30 2.55
C LEU A 99 6.14 -8.89 3.65
N LEU A 100 6.97 -7.91 3.35
CA LEU A 100 7.74 -7.14 4.32
C LEU A 100 7.05 -5.78 4.47
N VAL A 101 6.67 -5.40 5.68
CA VAL A 101 5.99 -4.13 5.96
C VAL A 101 6.69 -3.37 7.07
N THR A 102 6.65 -2.05 6.99
CA THR A 102 7.23 -1.16 7.99
C THR A 102 6.51 0.20 8.00
N GLY A 103 7.08 1.17 8.70
CA GLY A 103 6.64 2.54 8.69
C GLY A 103 7.79 3.51 8.88
N LYS A 104 7.50 4.80 8.66
CA LYS A 104 8.48 5.87 8.86
C LYS A 104 8.91 5.87 10.33
N PHE A 105 10.23 5.82 10.56
CA PHE A 105 10.85 5.76 11.90
C PHE A 105 10.47 4.53 12.74
N TRP A 106 9.82 3.52 12.18
CA TRP A 106 9.58 2.30 12.93
C TRP A 106 10.93 1.61 13.23
N PRO A 107 11.16 1.15 14.47
CA PRO A 107 12.42 0.51 14.85
C PRO A 107 12.56 -0.91 14.28
N LYS A 108 11.50 -1.44 13.64
CA LYS A 108 11.41 -2.82 13.15
C LYS A 108 10.76 -2.85 11.78
N LEU A 109 11.19 -3.85 11.00
CA LEU A 109 10.51 -4.32 9.81
C LEU A 109 9.88 -5.68 10.12
N TYR A 110 8.69 -5.94 9.59
CA TYR A 110 7.95 -7.17 9.85
C TYR A 110 7.75 -7.97 8.58
N ARG A 111 8.01 -9.28 8.65
CA ARG A 111 7.58 -10.22 7.62
C ARG A 111 6.21 -10.76 8.00
N ILE A 112 5.23 -10.60 7.11
CA ILE A 112 3.85 -11.06 7.32
C ILE A 112 3.43 -12.02 6.21
N LYS A 113 2.58 -12.98 6.56
CA LYS A 113 1.91 -13.88 5.62
C LYS A 113 0.42 -13.54 5.64
N LEU A 114 -0.15 -13.30 4.46
CA LEU A 114 -1.57 -13.04 4.34
C LEU A 114 -2.31 -14.37 4.47
N ILE A 115 -3.36 -14.37 5.28
CA ILE A 115 -4.32 -15.47 5.38
C ILE A 115 -5.60 -15.02 4.71
N ASP A 116 -6.14 -15.88 3.85
CA ASP A 116 -7.40 -15.63 3.17
C ASP A 116 -8.53 -15.70 4.20
N GLN A 117 -9.17 -14.57 4.50
CA GLN A 117 -10.39 -14.57 5.31
C GLN A 117 -11.55 -14.95 4.41
N ARG A 118 -11.70 -16.24 4.15
CA ARG A 118 -12.92 -16.77 3.55
C ARG A 118 -14.02 -16.69 4.60
N THR A 119 -14.92 -15.72 4.44
CA THR A 119 -16.27 -15.76 5.01
C THR A 119 -17.15 -16.69 4.21
#